data_AF-A0AA96Z0Z7-F1
#
_entry.id   AF-A0AA96Z0Z7-F1
#
_cell.length_a   1.000
_cell.length_b   1.000
_cell.length_c   1.000
_cell.angle_alpha   90.00
_cell.angle_beta   90.00
_cell.angle_gamma   90.00
#
_symmetry.space_group_name_H-M   'P 1'
#
loop_
_entity.id
_entity.type
_entity.pdbx_description
1 polymer ?
#
loop_
_entity_poly.entity_id
_entity_poly.type
_entity_poly.pdbx_seq_one_letter_code
_entity_poly.pdbx_strand_id
1 'polypeptide(L)'
;MKNAVLDGGWAIKRSLVKEAWNLSGGSAGARTIATIVTTQYGVKMSCYIASNLMKEIEITSCQHVKHRYKHGAKEHVTIPNLLNRQFAVTVPNQVWCGDVTYIWTGKWWAYC
;
A
#
# COMPACT_ATOMS: atom_id res chain seq x y z
N MET A 1 -6.85 28.59 -24.05
CA MET A 1 -7.38 28.62 -22.66
C MET A 1 -8.74 27.95 -22.65
N LYS A 2 -9.14 27.27 -21.56
CA LYS A 2 -10.52 26.79 -21.36
C LYS A 2 -11.06 27.41 -20.08
N ASN A 3 -12.25 27.98 -20.15
CA ASN A 3 -12.75 28.89 -19.13
C ASN A 3 -13.11 28.14 -17.85
N ALA A 4 -12.53 28.56 -16.73
CA ALA A 4 -12.99 28.19 -15.41
C ALA A 4 -14.30 28.93 -15.10
N VAL A 5 -15.41 28.42 -15.63
CA VAL A 5 -16.74 28.81 -15.16
C VAL A 5 -16.87 28.27 -13.75
N LEU A 6 -16.56 29.12 -12.77
CA LEU A 6 -16.71 28.83 -11.34
C LEU A 6 -18.18 28.92 -10.94
N ASP A 7 -18.98 28.02 -11.52
CA ASP A 7 -20.27 27.66 -10.94
C ASP A 7 -20.05 27.23 -9.48
N GLY A 8 -20.85 27.76 -8.56
CA GLY A 8 -20.61 27.64 -7.12
C GLY A 8 -20.53 26.18 -6.65
N GLY A 9 -21.27 25.28 -7.31
CA GLY A 9 -21.24 23.85 -7.04
C GLY A 9 -19.89 23.19 -7.35
N TRP A 10 -19.04 23.76 -8.21
CA TRP A 10 -17.70 23.23 -8.48
C TRP A 10 -16.69 23.61 -7.40
N ALA A 11 -16.76 24.85 -6.89
CA ALA A 11 -15.92 25.30 -5.78
C ALA A 11 -16.19 24.48 -4.50
N ILE A 12 -17.46 24.23 -4.17
CA ILE A 12 -17.87 23.37 -3.06
C ILE A 12 -17.28 21.96 -3.22
N LYS A 13 -17.38 21.35 -4.42
CA LYS A 13 -16.84 20.01 -4.69
C LYS A 13 -15.31 19.93 -4.55
N ARG A 14 -14.56 20.98 -4.93
CA ARG A 14 -13.10 21.05 -4.64
C ARG A 14 -12.81 21.03 -3.15
N SER A 15 -13.57 21.79 -2.35
CA SER A 15 -13.43 21.81 -0.89
C SER A 15 -13.67 20.43 -0.28
N LEU A 16 -14.81 19.79 -0.63
CA LEU A 16 -15.19 18.46 -0.14
C LEU A 16 -14.19 17.37 -0.53
N VAL A 17 -13.60 17.43 -1.74
CA VAL A 17 -12.54 16.51 -2.17
C VAL A 17 -11.27 16.68 -1.32
N LYS A 18 -10.88 17.92 -1.01
CA LYS A 18 -9.70 18.21 -0.18
C LYS A 18 -9.92 17.80 1.28
N GLU A 19 -11.11 18.04 1.81
CA GLU A 19 -11.54 17.65 3.16
C GLU A 19 -11.55 16.12 3.32
N ALA A 20 -12.17 15.40 2.38
CA ALA A 20 -12.19 13.93 2.36
C ALA A 20 -10.77 13.30 2.22
N TRP A 21 -9.86 13.95 1.50
CA TRP A 21 -8.46 13.53 1.43
C TRP A 21 -7.73 13.76 2.76
N ASN A 22 -7.90 14.93 3.38
CA ASN A 22 -7.36 15.24 4.71
C ASN A 22 -7.85 14.25 5.78
N LEU A 23 -9.16 13.97 5.82
CA LEU A 23 -9.79 13.00 6.73
C LEU A 23 -9.22 11.59 6.58
N SER A 24 -8.66 11.25 5.42
CA SER A 24 -8.02 9.96 5.15
C SER A 24 -6.51 9.90 5.48
N GLY A 25 -5.94 10.98 6.02
CA GLY A 25 -4.47 11.11 6.16
C GLY A 25 -3.75 11.08 4.81
N GLY A 26 -4.40 11.54 3.75
CA GLY A 26 -3.90 11.47 2.37
C GLY A 26 -3.91 10.08 1.72
N SER A 27 -4.41 9.04 2.39
CA SER A 27 -4.44 7.69 1.83
C SER A 27 -5.52 7.49 0.75
N ALA A 28 -6.63 8.22 0.79
CA ALA A 28 -7.77 7.97 -0.09
C ALA A 28 -7.50 8.33 -1.56
N GLY A 29 -7.75 7.37 -2.45
CA GLY A 29 -7.84 7.59 -3.90
C GLY A 29 -9.25 8.04 -4.34
N ALA A 30 -9.37 8.45 -5.61
CA ALA A 30 -10.59 9.05 -6.18
C ALA A 30 -11.88 8.26 -5.95
N ARG A 31 -11.85 6.91 -5.97
CA ARG A 31 -13.00 6.08 -5.66
C ARG A 31 -13.43 6.22 -4.21
N THR A 32 -12.49 6.13 -3.28
CA THR A 32 -12.74 6.27 -1.83
C THR A 32 -13.24 7.68 -1.51
N ILE A 33 -12.65 8.72 -2.11
CA ILE A 33 -13.12 10.12 -1.96
C ILE A 33 -14.54 10.30 -2.51
N ALA A 34 -14.86 9.73 -3.68
CA ALA A 34 -16.21 9.77 -4.23
C ALA A 34 -17.25 9.11 -3.29
N THR A 35 -16.89 7.99 -2.65
CA THR A 35 -17.72 7.34 -1.62
C THR A 35 -17.85 8.22 -0.38
N ILE A 36 -16.74 8.69 0.21
CA ILE A 36 -16.74 9.54 1.41
C ILE A 36 -17.64 10.77 1.21
N VAL A 37 -17.43 11.51 0.11
CA VAL A 37 -18.19 12.74 -0.18
C VAL A 37 -19.68 12.45 -0.41
N THR A 38 -20.02 11.35 -1.09
CA THR A 38 -21.42 10.97 -1.32
C THR A 38 -22.11 10.52 -0.02
N THR A 39 -21.40 9.81 0.87
CA THR A 39 -21.96 9.26 2.11
C THR A 39 -22.04 10.29 3.24
N GLN A 40 -21.04 11.14 3.41
CA GLN A 40 -20.98 12.10 4.53
C GLN A 40 -21.69 13.42 4.25
N TYR A 41 -21.66 13.91 3.00
CA TYR A 41 -22.17 15.24 2.64
C TYR A 41 -23.35 15.18 1.65
N GLY A 42 -23.83 13.97 1.30
CA GLY A 42 -24.95 13.75 0.37
C GLY A 42 -24.69 14.12 -1.10
N VAL A 43 -23.55 14.75 -1.42
CA VAL A 43 -23.20 15.20 -2.77
C VAL A 43 -22.78 14.00 -3.63
N LYS A 44 -23.72 13.47 -4.43
CA LYS A 44 -23.43 12.41 -5.41
C LYS A 44 -22.25 12.82 -6.31
N MET A 45 -21.13 12.10 -6.18
CA MET A 45 -19.94 12.32 -6.98
C MET A 45 -19.50 11.02 -7.66
N SER A 46 -19.16 11.10 -8.95
CA SER A 46 -18.57 9.97 -9.68
C SER A 46 -17.07 9.90 -9.45
N CYS A 47 -16.51 8.68 -9.57
CA CYS A 47 -15.06 8.47 -9.52
C CYS A 47 -14.31 9.31 -10.58
N TYR A 48 -14.93 9.62 -11.72
CA TYR A 48 -14.37 10.49 -12.76
C TYR A 48 -14.29 11.96 -12.30
N ILE A 49 -15.38 12.49 -11.72
CA ILE A 49 -15.39 13.86 -11.17
C ILE A 49 -14.36 13.99 -10.05
N ALA A 50 -14.31 13.03 -9.13
CA ALA A 50 -13.29 12.99 -8.08
C ALA A 50 -11.86 12.91 -8.66
N SER A 51 -11.62 12.08 -9.68
CA SER A 51 -10.30 11.96 -10.32
C SER A 51 -9.84 13.24 -11.02
N ASN A 52 -10.77 13.98 -11.62
CA ASN A 52 -10.44 15.28 -12.22
C ASN A 52 -10.21 16.31 -11.12
N LEU A 53 -11.09 16.42 -10.13
CA LEU A 53 -10.93 17.36 -9.00
C LEU A 53 -9.62 17.14 -8.22
N MET A 54 -9.19 15.88 -8.02
CA MET A 54 -7.89 15.57 -7.40
C MET A 54 -6.72 16.15 -8.21
N LYS A 55 -6.75 16.05 -9.55
CA LYS A 55 -5.76 16.69 -10.43
C LYS A 55 -5.89 18.22 -10.42
N GLU A 56 -7.12 18.73 -10.38
CA GLU A 56 -7.50 20.15 -10.37
C GLU A 56 -7.14 20.88 -9.04
N ILE A 57 -6.60 20.14 -8.07
CA ILE A 57 -6.01 20.63 -6.81
C ILE A 57 -4.69 19.91 -6.43
N GLU A 58 -4.06 19.21 -7.38
CA GLU A 58 -2.73 18.57 -7.28
C GLU A 58 -2.53 17.54 -6.15
N ILE A 59 -3.59 16.83 -5.72
CA ILE A 59 -3.49 15.76 -4.70
C ILE A 59 -3.46 14.35 -5.31
N THR A 60 -2.71 13.46 -4.67
CA THR A 60 -2.59 12.02 -5.00
C THR A 60 -2.83 11.15 -3.77
N SER A 61 -3.16 9.87 -3.96
CA SER A 61 -3.18 8.91 -2.84
C SER A 61 -1.75 8.59 -2.41
N CYS A 62 -1.45 8.81 -1.13
CA CYS A 62 -0.19 8.46 -0.48
C CYS A 62 -0.20 7.03 0.10
N GLN A 63 -1.13 6.17 -0.33
CA GLN A 63 -1.26 4.81 0.22
C GLN A 63 -0.04 3.96 -0.13
N HIS A 64 0.71 3.53 0.89
CA HIS A 64 1.88 2.67 0.72
C HIS A 64 1.51 1.34 0.02
N VAL A 65 2.28 0.96 -0.99
CA VAL A 65 2.13 -0.32 -1.70
C VAL A 65 2.56 -1.45 -0.75
N LYS A 66 1.71 -2.45 -0.55
CA LYS A 66 2.05 -3.63 0.26
C LYS A 66 3.17 -4.41 -0.42
N HIS A 67 4.32 -4.56 0.25
CA HIS A 67 5.42 -5.39 -0.24
C HIS A 67 4.97 -6.85 -0.39
N ARG A 68 5.15 -7.42 -1.58
CA ARG A 68 4.86 -8.83 -1.87
C ARG A 68 6.17 -9.62 -1.86
N TYR A 69 6.44 -10.32 -0.76
CA TYR A 69 7.53 -11.28 -0.70
C TYR A 69 7.39 -12.33 -1.83
N LYS A 70 8.52 -12.64 -2.48
CA LYS A 70 8.61 -13.73 -3.45
C LYS A 70 8.65 -15.06 -2.70
N HIS A 71 7.97 -16.10 -3.19
CA HIS A 71 8.17 -17.44 -2.65
C HIS A 71 9.61 -17.89 -2.92
N GLY A 72 10.31 -18.29 -1.86
CA GLY A 72 11.72 -18.69 -1.91
C GLY A 72 11.93 -20.05 -2.56
N ALA A 73 11.96 -20.07 -3.89
CA ALA A 73 12.14 -21.28 -4.70
C ALA A 73 13.33 -21.20 -5.69
N LYS A 74 14.17 -20.16 -5.57
CA LYS A 74 15.41 -20.01 -6.33
C LYS A 74 16.57 -19.69 -5.40
N GLU A 75 17.60 -20.52 -5.44
CA GLU A 75 18.88 -20.21 -4.81
C GLU A 75 19.55 -19.00 -5.50
N HIS A 76 20.48 -18.36 -4.81
CA HIS A 76 21.10 -17.13 -5.28
C HIS A 76 22.22 -17.45 -6.29
N VAL A 77 22.02 -17.09 -7.57
CA VAL A 77 22.91 -17.50 -8.68
C VAL A 77 24.39 -17.19 -8.43
N THR A 78 24.71 -16.09 -7.73
CA THR A 78 26.08 -15.68 -7.42
C THR A 78 26.65 -16.24 -6.11
N ILE A 79 25.84 -16.91 -5.27
CA ILE A 79 26.24 -17.39 -3.94
C ILE A 79 25.81 -18.86 -3.79
N PRO A 80 26.73 -19.83 -3.98
CA PRO A 80 26.40 -21.25 -3.92
C PRO A 80 26.04 -21.70 -2.49
N ASN A 81 25.11 -22.64 -2.39
CA ASN A 81 24.73 -23.31 -1.14
C ASN A 81 25.80 -24.34 -0.74
N LEU A 82 26.89 -23.86 -0.11
CA LEU A 82 28.06 -24.68 0.24
C LEU A 82 27.75 -25.82 1.24
N LEU A 83 26.72 -25.67 2.08
CA LEU A 83 26.40 -26.63 3.14
C LEU A 83 25.42 -27.72 2.69
N ASN A 84 24.43 -27.38 1.85
CA ASN A 84 23.41 -28.29 1.34
C ASN A 84 22.82 -29.27 2.40
N ARG A 85 22.54 -28.76 3.61
CA ARG A 85 22.04 -29.51 4.80
C ARG A 85 22.96 -30.63 5.32
N GLN A 86 24.24 -30.63 4.98
CA GLN A 86 25.24 -31.60 5.45
C GLN A 86 25.75 -31.25 6.87
N PHE A 87 24.92 -31.47 7.89
CA PHE A 87 25.24 -31.13 9.28
C PHE A 87 26.21 -32.11 9.98
N ALA A 88 26.61 -33.19 9.31
CA ALA A 88 27.55 -34.18 9.82
C ALA A 88 29.01 -33.71 9.63
N VAL A 89 29.49 -32.86 10.55
CA VAL A 89 30.87 -32.34 10.58
C VAL A 89 31.84 -33.27 11.31
N THR A 90 33.12 -33.22 10.95
CA THR A 90 34.17 -34.08 11.51
C THR A 90 34.85 -33.49 12.76
N VAL A 91 34.80 -32.16 12.90
CA VAL A 91 35.43 -31.42 14.00
C VAL A 91 34.46 -30.32 14.48
N PRO A 92 34.39 -30.02 15.79
CA PRO A 92 33.62 -28.88 16.30
C PRO A 92 33.94 -27.55 15.59
N ASN A 93 32.98 -26.62 15.61
CA ASN A 93 33.07 -25.26 15.04
C ASN A 93 33.26 -25.16 13.51
N GLN A 94 33.25 -26.27 12.76
CA GLN A 94 33.33 -26.27 11.28
C GLN A 94 32.08 -25.65 10.61
N VAL A 95 30.89 -25.84 11.19
CA VAL A 95 29.61 -25.32 10.68
C VAL A 95 28.81 -24.76 11.84
N TRP A 96 28.18 -23.61 11.62
CA TRP A 96 27.33 -22.91 12.59
C TRP A 96 25.93 -22.80 11.98
N CYS A 97 24.92 -23.26 12.70
CA CYS A 97 23.53 -23.25 12.23
C CYS A 97 22.65 -22.51 13.24
N GLY A 98 21.95 -21.49 12.77
CA GLY A 98 20.80 -20.90 13.48
C GLY A 98 19.52 -21.35 12.79
N ASP A 99 18.49 -21.66 13.57
CA ASP A 99 17.14 -21.93 13.09
C ASP A 99 16.20 -20.79 13.53
N VAL A 100 15.15 -20.54 12.77
CA VAL A 100 14.14 -19.51 13.06
C VAL A 100 12.78 -20.21 13.11
N THR A 101 12.26 -20.40 14.32
CA THR A 101 11.06 -21.21 14.52
C THR A 101 9.81 -20.43 14.07
N TYR A 102 9.07 -21.02 13.14
CA TYR A 102 7.80 -20.47 12.64
C TYR A 102 6.62 -20.94 13.51
N ILE A 103 6.01 -20.02 14.26
CA ILE A 103 4.85 -20.29 15.11
C ILE A 103 3.59 -19.74 14.43
N TRP A 104 2.59 -20.60 14.20
CA TRP A 104 1.31 -20.18 13.63
C TRP A 104 0.40 -19.57 14.70
N THR A 105 0.09 -18.27 14.59
CA THR A 105 -0.73 -17.55 15.59
C THR A 105 -2.24 -17.60 15.29
N GLY A 106 -2.67 -18.49 14.39
CA GLY A 106 -4.05 -18.53 13.88
C GLY A 106 -4.35 -17.46 12.80
N LYS A 107 -3.59 -16.35 12.77
CA LYS A 107 -3.80 -15.22 11.84
C LYS A 107 -2.57 -14.84 11.02
N TRP A 108 -1.36 -15.13 11.52
CA TRP A 108 -0.10 -14.96 10.77
C TRP A 108 0.97 -15.92 11.30
N TRP A 109 2.08 -16.02 10.59
CA TRP A 109 3.30 -16.64 11.11
C TRP A 109 4.07 -15.65 11.96
N ALA A 110 4.32 -15.99 13.23
CA ALA A 110 5.27 -15.31 14.08
C ALA A 110 6.64 -16.02 14.02
N TYR A 111 7.68 -15.27 14.34
CA TYR A 111 9.07 -15.69 14.40
C TYR A 111 9.66 -15.29 15.76
N CYS A 112 10.57 -16.12 16.26
CA CYS A 112 11.36 -15.91 17.47
C CYS A 112 12.83 -16.26 17.21
#